data_AF-A0A3B4HD74-F1
#
_entry.id   AF-A0A3B4HD74-F1
#
_cell.length_a   1.000
_cell.length_b   1.000
_cell.length_c   1.000
_cell.angle_alpha   90.00
_cell.angle_beta   90.00
_cell.angle_gamma   90.00
#
_symmetry.space_group_name_H-M   'P 1'
#
loop_
_entity.id
_entity.type
_entity.pdbx_description
1 polymer ?
#
loop_
_entity_poly.entity_id
_entity_poly.type
_entity_poly.pdbx_seq_one_letter_code
_entity_poly.pdbx_strand_id
1 'polypeptide(L)'
;MSAQNAIRSNKTAIHEILSGDHRLILNKVYENKLITQREYNNLKSINSANAETHVNDLVDKIMNKGEDKCKDFLNLLQTDGAIKETFPLLASLQLSCTPLLSEPVHQHGNTHLTQYTNTPVLKMKKTYSSEVGVNLKLYLAQ
;
A
#
# COMPACT_ATOMS: atom_id res chain seq x y z
N MET A 1 7.92 15.71 -2.90
CA MET A 1 6.60 15.98 -3.50
C MET A 1 5.62 16.20 -2.35
N SER A 2 4.67 17.15 -2.45
CA SER A 2 3.63 17.31 -1.43
C SER A 2 2.50 16.29 -1.64
N ALA A 3 1.80 15.91 -0.59
CA ALA A 3 0.68 14.98 -0.64
C ALA A 3 -0.44 15.50 -1.53
N GLN A 4 -0.72 16.80 -1.45
CA GLN A 4 -1.68 17.42 -2.34
C GLN A 4 -1.26 17.35 -3.81
N ASN A 5 0.05 17.46 -4.11
CA ASN A 5 0.56 17.29 -5.47
C ASN A 5 0.49 15.83 -5.93
N ALA A 6 0.80 14.87 -5.07
CA ALA A 6 0.68 13.45 -5.40
C ALA A 6 -0.77 13.06 -5.72
N ILE A 7 -1.74 13.54 -4.93
CA ILE A 7 -3.17 13.35 -5.22
C ILE A 7 -3.53 14.02 -6.55
N ARG A 8 -3.09 15.28 -6.77
CA ARG A 8 -3.39 16.01 -8.00
C ARG A 8 -2.84 15.32 -9.25
N SER A 9 -1.60 14.84 -9.20
CA SER A 9 -0.94 14.16 -10.31
C SER A 9 -1.54 12.78 -10.63
N ASN A 10 -2.14 12.12 -9.64
CA ASN A 10 -2.77 10.81 -9.80
C ASN A 10 -4.31 10.88 -9.77
N LYS A 11 -4.91 12.08 -9.85
CA LYS A 11 -6.34 12.29 -9.55
C LYS A 11 -7.27 11.41 -10.39
N THR A 12 -6.99 11.27 -11.69
CA THR A 12 -7.78 10.44 -12.60
C THR A 12 -7.69 8.96 -12.24
N ALA A 13 -6.48 8.44 -11.99
CA ALA A 13 -6.29 7.04 -11.62
C ALA A 13 -6.90 6.72 -10.24
N ILE A 14 -6.74 7.60 -9.25
CA ILE A 14 -7.37 7.48 -7.94
C ILE A 14 -8.90 7.45 -8.11
N HIS A 15 -9.44 8.33 -8.95
CA HIS A 15 -10.88 8.39 -9.22
C HIS A 15 -11.39 7.09 -9.86
N GLU A 16 -10.75 6.62 -10.93
CA GLU A 16 -11.15 5.40 -11.64
C GLU A 16 -11.13 4.18 -10.72
N ILE A 17 -10.06 4.03 -9.93
CA ILE A 17 -9.91 2.88 -9.03
C ILE A 17 -10.96 2.92 -7.90
N LEU A 18 -11.11 4.07 -7.22
CA LEU A 18 -12.02 4.19 -6.08
C LEU A 18 -13.50 4.18 -6.49
N SER A 19 -13.81 4.48 -7.75
CA SER A 19 -15.19 4.41 -8.27
C SER A 19 -15.75 2.99 -8.27
N GLY A 20 -14.90 1.95 -8.23
CA GLY A 20 -15.33 0.56 -8.11
C GLY A 20 -16.10 0.24 -6.82
N ASP A 21 -15.78 0.91 -5.71
CA ASP A 21 -16.57 0.87 -4.47
C ASP A 21 -16.44 2.19 -3.70
N HIS A 22 -17.18 3.19 -4.19
CA HIS A 22 -17.23 4.51 -3.58
C HIS A 22 -17.71 4.50 -2.12
N ARG A 23 -18.41 3.44 -1.68
CA ARG A 23 -19.08 3.40 -0.37
C ARG A 23 -18.10 2.92 0.68
N LEU A 24 -17.29 1.92 0.34
CA LEU A 24 -16.17 1.49 1.16
C LEU A 24 -15.25 2.68 1.46
N ILE A 25 -14.80 3.41 0.43
CA ILE A 25 -13.88 4.52 0.65
C ILE A 25 -14.54 5.64 1.45
N LEU A 26 -15.79 6.01 1.16
CA LEU A 26 -16.51 7.05 1.90
C LEU A 26 -16.67 6.70 3.40
N ASN A 27 -16.89 5.43 3.72
CA ASN A 27 -16.94 4.98 5.11
C ASN A 27 -15.56 5.06 5.77
N LYS A 28 -14.51 4.61 5.10
CA LYS A 28 -13.13 4.62 5.64
C LYS A 28 -12.59 6.01 5.91
N VAL A 29 -12.82 6.97 5.01
CA VAL A 29 -12.41 8.37 5.20
C VAL A 29 -13.18 9.04 6.35
N TYR A 30 -14.43 8.61 6.60
CA TYR A 30 -15.21 9.09 7.73
C TYR A 30 -14.74 8.47 9.06
N GLU A 31 -14.52 7.14 9.10
CA GLU A 31 -13.96 6.43 10.26
C GLU A 31 -12.62 7.04 10.72
N ASN A 32 -11.78 7.44 9.76
CA ASN A 32 -10.48 8.06 10.02
C ASN A 32 -10.54 9.58 10.24
N LYS A 33 -11.74 10.17 10.35
CA LYS A 33 -11.94 11.61 10.61
C LYS A 33 -11.22 12.51 9.60
N LEU A 34 -11.15 12.07 8.34
CA LEU A 34 -10.67 12.90 7.22
C LEU A 34 -11.73 13.90 6.78
N ILE A 35 -13.00 13.51 6.94
CA ILE A 35 -14.17 14.35 6.72
C ILE A 35 -15.05 14.38 7.97
N THR A 36 -15.88 15.40 8.07
CA THR A 36 -16.87 15.59 9.14
C THR A 36 -18.15 14.80 8.86
N GLN A 37 -18.97 14.56 9.88
CA GLN A 37 -20.28 13.92 9.74
C GLN A 37 -21.21 14.65 8.76
N ARG A 38 -21.18 15.99 8.75
CA ARG A 38 -21.96 16.78 7.79
C ARG A 38 -21.51 16.53 6.35
N GLU A 39 -20.20 16.49 6.12
CA GLU A 39 -19.64 16.22 4.80
C GLU A 39 -19.93 14.78 4.36
N TYR A 40 -19.83 13.81 5.26
CA TYR A 40 -20.22 12.42 5.01
C TYR A 40 -21.70 12.33 4.60
N ASN A 41 -22.61 12.96 5.35
CA ASN A 41 -24.03 12.95 5.03
C ASN A 41 -24.34 13.64 3.69
N ASN A 42 -23.62 14.71 3.36
CA ASN A 42 -23.75 15.37 2.07
C ASN A 42 -23.29 14.43 0.94
N LEU A 43 -22.09 13.83 1.06
CA LEU A 43 -21.55 12.91 0.07
C LEU A 43 -22.39 11.63 -0.08
N LYS A 44 -23.04 11.19 1.01
CA LYS A 44 -23.92 10.02 1.07
C LYS A 44 -25.33 10.27 0.55
N SER A 45 -25.88 11.48 0.70
CA SER A 45 -27.27 11.81 0.35
C SER A 45 -27.45 12.38 -1.05
N ILE A 46 -26.35 12.66 -1.77
CA ILE A 46 -26.44 13.06 -3.17
C ILE A 46 -26.99 11.87 -3.96
N ASN A 47 -28.07 12.15 -4.67
CA ASN A 47 -28.89 11.23 -5.45
C ASN A 47 -28.04 10.21 -6.22
N SER A 48 -28.46 8.95 -6.21
CA SER A 48 -27.75 7.75 -6.72
C SER A 48 -27.45 7.73 -8.23
N ALA A 49 -27.48 8.87 -8.91
CA ALA A 49 -27.38 8.95 -10.35
C ALA A 49 -25.94 8.75 -10.84
N ASN A 50 -24.91 9.23 -10.13
CA ASN A 50 -23.54 9.26 -10.67
C ASN A 50 -22.49 8.88 -9.62
N ALA A 51 -22.25 7.57 -9.42
CA ALA A 51 -21.18 7.04 -8.57
C ALA A 51 -19.82 7.74 -8.81
N GLU A 52 -19.53 8.08 -10.06
CA GLU A 52 -18.34 8.80 -10.50
C GLU A 52 -18.22 10.22 -9.93
N THR A 53 -19.32 10.94 -9.73
CA THR A 53 -19.28 12.29 -9.15
C THR A 53 -18.88 12.25 -7.67
N HIS A 54 -19.27 11.21 -6.94
CA HIS A 54 -19.01 11.10 -5.50
C HIS A 54 -17.53 10.97 -5.17
N VAL A 55 -16.79 10.19 -5.94
CA VAL A 55 -15.35 9.99 -5.70
C VAL A 55 -14.58 11.28 -6.02
N ASN A 56 -14.98 11.98 -7.09
CA ASN A 56 -14.34 13.25 -7.45
C ASN A 56 -14.54 14.31 -6.35
N ASP A 57 -15.77 14.46 -5.88
CA ASP A 57 -16.12 15.38 -4.79
C ASP A 57 -15.39 15.02 -3.49
N LEU A 58 -15.27 13.73 -3.16
CA LEU A 58 -14.54 13.27 -1.98
C LEU A 58 -13.05 13.66 -2.07
N VAL A 59 -12.40 13.38 -3.20
CA VAL A 59 -10.98 13.70 -3.40
C VAL A 59 -10.76 15.21 -3.32
N ASP A 60 -11.60 16.01 -3.96
CA ASP A 60 -11.53 17.48 -3.88
C ASP A 60 -11.76 17.98 -2.46
N LYS A 61 -12.68 17.37 -1.72
CA LYS A 61 -12.91 17.73 -0.31
C LYS A 61 -11.68 17.53 0.55
N ILE A 62 -10.99 16.41 0.38
CA ILE A 62 -9.78 16.08 1.13
C ILE A 62 -8.65 17.03 0.75
N MET A 63 -8.46 17.30 -0.55
CA MET A 63 -7.46 18.27 -1.03
C MET A 63 -7.68 19.67 -0.45
N ASN A 64 -8.93 20.12 -0.36
CA ASN A 64 -9.29 21.43 0.18
C ASN A 64 -9.10 21.56 1.70
N LYS A 65 -8.94 20.45 2.43
CA LYS A 65 -8.64 20.49 3.88
C LYS A 65 -7.16 20.74 4.19
N GLY A 66 -6.29 20.62 3.19
CA GLY A 66 -4.87 20.92 3.31
C GLY A 66 -3.99 19.68 3.35
N GLU A 67 -2.69 19.95 3.45
CA GLU A 67 -1.62 18.97 3.23
C GLU A 67 -1.66 17.79 4.20
N ASP A 68 -1.97 18.01 5.49
CA ASP A 68 -2.00 16.92 6.48
C ASP A 68 -3.12 15.92 6.21
N LYS A 69 -4.31 16.42 5.81
CA LYS A 69 -5.42 15.53 5.40
C LYS A 69 -5.13 14.80 4.09
N CYS A 70 -4.38 15.42 3.19
CA CYS A 70 -3.87 14.72 2.01
C CYS A 70 -2.93 13.57 2.39
N LYS A 71 -1.99 13.80 3.33
CA LYS A 71 -1.07 12.76 3.82
C LYS A 71 -1.82 11.62 4.49
N ASP A 72 -2.73 11.93 5.40
CA ASP A 72 -3.54 10.93 6.09
C ASP A 72 -4.36 10.10 5.10
N PHE A 73 -4.92 10.74 4.06
CA PHE A 73 -5.64 10.03 3.00
C PHE A 73 -4.75 9.09 2.21
N LEU A 74 -3.57 9.54 1.76
CA LEU A 74 -2.63 8.68 1.02
C LEU A 74 -2.15 7.51 1.88
N ASN A 75 -1.90 7.74 3.17
CA ASN A 75 -1.56 6.69 4.13
C ASN A 75 -2.70 5.70 4.28
N LEU A 76 -3.94 6.17 4.42
CA LEU A 76 -5.13 5.32 4.49
C LEU A 76 -5.24 4.42 3.26
N LEU A 77 -5.06 4.98 2.06
CA LEU A 77 -5.11 4.24 0.80
C LEU A 77 -4.07 3.10 0.71
N GLN A 78 -2.92 3.27 1.35
CA GLN A 78 -1.80 2.31 1.28
C GLN A 78 -1.75 1.31 2.45
N THR A 79 -2.41 1.62 3.57
CA THR A 79 -2.23 0.87 4.83
C THR A 79 -3.48 0.11 5.27
N ASP A 80 -4.69 0.57 4.94
CA ASP A 80 -5.92 -0.11 5.34
C ASP A 80 -6.11 -1.43 4.57
N GLY A 81 -6.26 -2.54 5.30
CA GLY A 81 -6.36 -3.87 4.71
C GLY A 81 -7.53 -4.02 3.75
N ALA A 82 -8.72 -3.52 4.11
CA ALA A 82 -9.91 -3.64 3.27
C ALA A 82 -9.78 -2.81 1.99
N ILE A 83 -9.16 -1.63 2.06
CA ILE A 83 -8.86 -0.82 0.87
C ILE A 83 -7.88 -1.54 -0.04
N LYS A 84 -6.80 -2.11 0.50
CA LYS A 84 -5.81 -2.84 -0.31
C LYS A 84 -6.38 -4.07 -1.00
N GLU A 85 -7.23 -4.81 -0.30
CA GLU A 85 -7.91 -6.00 -0.84
C GLU A 85 -8.91 -5.61 -1.94
N THR A 86 -9.65 -4.52 -1.75
CA THR A 86 -10.68 -4.08 -2.72
C THR A 86 -10.06 -3.35 -3.92
N PHE A 87 -8.97 -2.61 -3.71
CA PHE A 87 -8.34 -1.75 -4.71
C PHE A 87 -6.83 -2.03 -4.85
N PRO A 88 -6.44 -3.25 -5.28
CA PRO A 88 -5.03 -3.62 -5.38
C PRO A 88 -4.24 -2.74 -6.36
N LEU A 89 -4.91 -2.12 -7.33
CA LEU A 89 -4.31 -1.20 -8.30
C LEU A 89 -3.74 0.07 -7.66
N LEU A 90 -4.18 0.46 -6.45
CA LEU A 90 -3.61 1.60 -5.74
C LEU A 90 -2.11 1.43 -5.44
N ALA A 91 -1.65 0.19 -5.28
CA ALA A 91 -0.23 -0.11 -5.05
C ALA A 91 0.66 0.17 -6.28
N SER A 92 0.07 0.23 -7.47
CA SER A 92 0.79 0.56 -8.71
C SER A 92 0.99 2.06 -8.91
N LEU A 93 0.26 2.89 -8.16
CA LEU A 93 0.34 4.34 -8.26
C LEU A 93 1.50 4.88 -7.41
N GLN A 94 2.20 5.89 -7.94
CA GLN A 94 3.19 6.65 -7.18
C GLN A 94 2.48 7.62 -6.23
N LEU A 95 1.96 7.09 -5.13
CA LEU A 95 1.22 7.83 -4.09
C LEU A 95 2.11 8.29 -2.92
N SER A 96 3.38 7.91 -2.90
CA SER A 96 4.31 8.24 -1.82
C SER A 96 4.85 9.67 -1.92
N CYS A 97 4.80 10.40 -0.79
CA CYS A 97 5.51 11.67 -0.60
C CYS A 97 6.83 11.51 0.16
N THR A 98 7.13 10.29 0.61
CA THR A 98 8.47 9.94 1.01
C THR A 98 9.41 10.21 -0.18
N PRO A 99 10.54 10.92 0.00
CA PRO A 99 11.64 10.69 -0.93
C PRO A 99 11.83 9.18 -0.95
N LEU A 100 12.14 8.60 -2.11
CA LEU A 100 12.51 7.20 -2.22
C LEU A 100 13.61 6.93 -1.18
N LEU A 101 13.21 6.59 0.03
CA LEU A 101 14.03 5.89 0.99
C LEU A 101 14.10 4.56 0.30
N SER A 102 15.19 4.45 -0.45
CA SER A 102 15.70 3.21 -0.98
C SER A 102 15.26 2.12 -0.02
N GLU A 103 14.67 1.06 -0.57
CA GLU A 103 14.87 -0.24 0.05
C GLU A 103 16.32 -0.26 0.57
N PRO A 104 16.60 -0.76 1.78
CA PRO A 104 17.98 -0.97 2.16
C PRO A 104 18.60 -1.76 1.01
N VAL A 105 19.44 -1.08 0.24
CA VAL A 105 20.27 -1.69 -0.76
C VAL A 105 21.07 -2.66 0.07
N HIS A 106 20.76 -3.95 -0.03
CA HIS A 106 21.66 -4.99 0.39
C HIS A 106 22.84 -4.97 -0.58
N GLN A 107 23.66 -3.92 -0.52
CA GLN A 107 25.06 -3.94 -0.92
C GLN A 107 25.81 -4.57 0.24
N HIS A 108 25.91 -5.89 0.22
CA HIS A 108 27.00 -6.57 0.90
C HIS A 108 28.27 -6.31 0.09
N GLY A 109 28.80 -5.09 0.21
CA GLY A 109 30.18 -4.80 -0.16
C GLY A 109 31.05 -5.10 1.05
N ASN A 110 31.64 -6.29 1.08
CA ASN A 110 32.56 -6.67 2.14
C ASN A 110 33.82 -7.29 1.53
N THR A 111 34.77 -6.45 1.12
CA THR A 111 36.18 -6.84 1.25
C THR A 111 36.46 -6.90 2.75
N HIS A 112 36.56 -8.11 3.31
CA HIS A 112 36.98 -8.30 4.70
C HIS A 112 38.18 -9.23 4.76
N LEU A 113 39.36 -8.64 4.94
CA LEU A 113 40.46 -9.31 5.61
C LEU A 113 40.10 -9.41 7.09
N THR A 114 39.50 -10.52 7.51
CA THR A 114 39.83 -11.11 8.81
C THR A 114 39.83 -12.62 8.67
N GLN A 115 41.01 -13.20 8.84
CA GLN A 115 41.21 -14.57 9.25
C GLN A 115 40.46 -14.74 10.59
N TYR A 116 39.66 -15.80 10.77
CA TYR A 116 39.54 -16.59 12.01
C TYR A 116 38.45 -17.68 11.86
N THR A 117 38.95 -18.91 11.74
CA THR A 117 38.45 -20.19 12.27
C THR A 117 37.14 -20.83 11.76
N ASN A 118 37.35 -22.04 11.25
CA ASN A 118 36.41 -23.06 10.79
C ASN A 118 35.20 -23.32 11.71
N THR A 119 34.02 -23.43 11.10
CA THR A 119 32.91 -24.26 11.62
C THR A 119 32.08 -24.76 10.43
N PRO A 120 31.79 -26.08 10.30
CA PRO A 120 31.10 -26.62 9.12
C PRO A 120 29.59 -26.30 9.18
N VAL A 121 29.08 -25.65 8.14
CA VAL A 121 27.65 -25.32 7.99
C VAL A 121 26.91 -26.47 7.31
N LEU A 122 25.94 -27.06 8.00
CA LEU A 122 25.00 -28.05 7.47
C LEU A 122 24.19 -27.46 6.31
N LYS A 123 24.35 -28.01 5.10
CA LYS A 123 23.52 -27.63 3.94
C LYS A 123 22.35 -28.60 3.79
N MET A 124 21.14 -28.09 3.99
CA MET A 124 19.91 -28.77 3.59
C MET A 124 19.65 -28.59 2.10
N LYS A 125 19.48 -29.70 1.37
CA LYS A 125 18.89 -29.70 0.02
C LYS A 125 17.44 -30.16 0.12
N LYS A 126 16.50 -29.35 -0.40
CA LYS A 126 15.10 -29.77 -0.62
C LYS A 126 15.01 -30.41 -2.00
N THR A 127 14.61 -31.67 -2.05
CA THR A 127 14.28 -32.38 -3.30
C THR A 127 12.78 -32.61 -3.32
N TYR A 128 12.11 -32.14 -4.38
CA TYR A 128 10.67 -32.35 -4.56
C TYR A 128 10.44 -33.69 -5.25
N SER A 129 9.61 -34.53 -4.65
CA SER A 129 9.09 -35.77 -5.24
C SER A 129 7.57 -35.76 -5.13
N SER A 130 6.88 -36.22 -6.18
CA SER A 130 5.46 -35.97 -6.46
C SER A 130 4.46 -36.86 -5.70
N GLU A 131 4.87 -37.56 -4.65
CA GLU A 131 3.95 -38.36 -3.83
C GLU A 131 4.15 -38.09 -2.34
N VAL A 132 3.12 -37.47 -1.75
CA VAL A 132 2.74 -37.42 -0.33
C VAL A 132 3.88 -37.37 0.71
N GLY A 133 4.21 -36.15 1.17
CA GLY A 133 4.91 -35.92 2.45
C GLY A 133 6.39 -35.54 2.33
N VAL A 134 6.74 -34.32 2.78
CA VAL A 134 8.11 -33.80 2.77
C VAL A 134 8.96 -34.53 3.82
N ASN A 135 9.96 -35.31 3.40
CA ASN A 135 10.93 -35.95 4.29
C ASN A 135 12.29 -35.24 4.21
N LEU A 136 12.75 -34.69 5.33
CA LEU A 136 13.97 -33.89 5.44
C LEU A 136 15.14 -34.79 5.89
N LYS A 137 16.10 -35.08 5.00
CA LYS A 137 17.33 -35.79 5.36
C LYS A 137 18.53 -34.84 5.41
N LEU A 138 19.23 -34.87 6.54
CA LEU A 138 20.46 -34.14 6.79
C LEU A 138 21.65 -34.99 6.31
N TYR A 139 22.50 -34.45 5.44
CA TYR A 139 23.73 -35.12 4.98
C TYR A 139 24.95 -34.25 5.30
N LEU A 140 26.01 -34.89 5.78
CA LEU A 140 27.32 -34.28 6.00
C LEU A 140 28.14 -34.42 4.71
N ALA A 141 28.63 -33.31 4.17
CA ALA A 141 29.59 -33.34 3.06
C ALA A 141 31.01 -33.53 3.64
N GLN A 142 31.70 -34.60 3.19
CA GLN A 142 33.13 -34.82 3.43
C GLN A 142 33.97 -33.95 2.50
#